data_AF-W1QBE0-F1
#
_entry.id   AF-W1QBE0-F1
#
_cell.length_a   1.000
_cell.length_b   1.000
_cell.length_c   1.000
_cell.angle_alpha   90.00
_cell.angle_beta   90.00
_cell.angle_gamma   90.00
#
_symmetry.space_group_name_H-M   'P 1'
#
loop_
_entity.id
_entity.type
_entity.pdbx_description
1 polymer ?
#
loop_
_entity_poly.entity_id
_entity_poly.type
_entity_poly.pdbx_seq_one_letter_code
_entity_poly.pdbx_strand_id
1 'polypeptide(L)'
;MIRLHKIGCRFFSTTARLLAEAPQPKKELPRLSMEEYKALRDQYYNTKNKQRGQTVTNYSLSLFLGFLTLSFASVPLYRVVCQKTGWGGTPMTDSSKITPDKLVPVDTDRKIRVSFTAETSRLLPWKFVPQQREVYLVPGETALAFYKAKNTSDKDITGMATYSVTPDHIAPYFNKIQCFCFEEQRLNAGEEVDMPLFFFIDPEYSQDPSMRNVEDVVLHYTFFKATHDASHEQILAEAQRKRDQEQNESHKD
;
A
#
# COMPACT_ATOMS: atom_id res chain seq x y z
N MET A 1 22.54 40.16 14.44
CA MET A 1 22.57 40.69 13.06
C MET A 1 22.81 39.54 12.10
N ILE A 2 21.76 39.00 11.48
CA ILE A 2 21.83 37.87 10.54
C ILE A 2 21.31 38.36 9.19
N ARG A 3 22.15 38.19 8.16
CA ARG A 3 21.98 38.69 6.79
C ARG A 3 21.08 37.71 6.01
N LEU A 4 19.85 38.12 5.69
CA LEU A 4 18.94 37.41 4.79
C LEU A 4 19.41 37.57 3.32
N HIS A 5 19.68 36.44 2.66
CA HIS A 5 19.93 36.36 1.22
C HIS A 5 18.59 36.40 0.47
N LYS A 6 18.36 37.42 -0.34
CA LYS A 6 17.19 37.56 -1.22
C LYS A 6 17.32 36.62 -2.42
N ILE A 7 16.32 35.77 -2.59
CA ILE A 7 16.06 34.96 -3.78
C ILE A 7 15.55 35.90 -4.88
N GLY A 8 16.31 36.02 -5.97
CA GLY A 8 15.98 36.84 -7.12
C GLY A 8 15.02 36.14 -8.07
N CYS A 9 13.80 36.67 -8.18
CA CYS A 9 12.92 36.46 -9.33
C CYS A 9 13.65 36.83 -10.63
N ARG A 10 13.96 35.85 -11.47
CA ARG A 10 14.31 36.11 -12.88
C ARG A 10 13.02 36.33 -13.67
N PHE A 11 12.46 37.53 -13.53
CA PHE A 11 11.45 38.05 -14.43
C PHE A 11 12.09 38.30 -15.79
N PHE A 12 11.45 37.75 -16.81
CA PHE A 12 11.77 37.89 -18.23
C PHE A 12 11.94 39.37 -18.60
N SER A 13 13.19 39.80 -18.73
CA SER A 13 13.56 41.05 -19.39
C SER A 13 13.77 40.73 -20.87
N THR A 14 12.75 40.96 -21.70
CA THR A 14 12.98 41.15 -23.12
C THR A 14 12.19 42.37 -23.57
N THR A 15 12.93 43.47 -23.61
CA THR A 15 12.67 44.71 -24.33
C THR A 15 11.70 44.54 -25.50
N ALA A 16 10.60 45.27 -25.43
CA ALA A 16 9.80 45.65 -26.58
C ALA A 16 10.70 46.41 -27.57
N ARG A 17 11.27 45.69 -28.54
CA ARG A 17 11.80 46.29 -29.77
C ARG A 17 10.62 46.48 -30.70
N LEU A 18 10.20 47.75 -30.81
CA LEU A 18 9.65 48.33 -32.02
C LEU A 18 10.39 47.74 -33.24
N LEU A 19 9.72 46.86 -33.98
CA LEU A 19 10.07 46.58 -35.36
C LEU A 19 8.86 47.00 -36.18
N ALA A 20 9.04 48.14 -36.86
CA ALA A 20 8.31 48.45 -38.06
C ALA A 20 8.33 47.21 -38.98
N GLU A 21 7.16 46.80 -39.44
CA GLU A 21 7.00 45.81 -40.50
C GLU A 21 7.69 46.36 -41.76
N ALA A 22 8.96 45.99 -41.97
CA ALA A 22 9.62 46.23 -43.24
C ALA A 22 8.90 45.36 -44.31
N PRO A 23 8.56 45.91 -45.49
CA PRO A 23 7.97 45.11 -46.55
C PRO A 23 8.96 44.02 -46.94
N GLN A 24 8.56 42.77 -46.72
CA GLN A 24 9.36 41.59 -47.07
C GLN A 24 9.75 41.69 -48.56
N PRO A 25 11.04 41.66 -48.91
CA PRO A 25 11.43 41.63 -50.32
C PRO A 25 10.79 40.40 -50.95
N LYS A 26 9.99 40.62 -52.00
CA LYS A 26 9.42 39.52 -52.80
C LYS A 26 10.60 38.72 -53.34
N LYS A 27 10.89 37.56 -52.73
CA LYS A 27 11.90 36.63 -53.21
C LYS A 27 11.49 36.19 -54.61
N GLU A 28 12.23 36.64 -55.62
CA GLU A 28 12.08 36.13 -56.98
C GLU A 28 12.36 34.63 -56.96
N LEU A 29 11.35 33.85 -57.34
CA LEU A 29 11.45 32.40 -57.39
C LEU A 29 12.30 32.03 -58.62
N PRO A 30 13.28 31.12 -58.50
CA PRO A 30 14.03 30.63 -59.65
C PRO A 30 13.05 30.04 -60.67
N ARG A 31 13.26 30.30 -61.97
CA ARG A 31 12.50 29.65 -63.06
C ARG A 31 12.93 28.19 -63.18
N LEU A 32 12.40 27.36 -62.29
CA LEU A 32 12.64 25.92 -62.23
C LEU A 32 11.75 25.19 -63.25
N SER A 33 12.27 24.12 -63.82
CA SER A 33 11.46 23.18 -64.60
C SER A 33 10.44 22.47 -63.68
N MET A 34 9.35 21.97 -64.24
CA MET A 34 8.29 21.30 -63.46
C MET A 34 8.82 20.10 -62.66
N GLU A 35 9.82 19.39 -63.20
CA GLU A 35 10.47 18.27 -62.53
C GLU A 35 11.30 18.73 -61.31
N GLU A 36 12.07 19.81 -61.44
CA GLU A 36 12.85 20.36 -60.32
C GLU A 36 11.94 20.94 -59.22
N TYR A 37 10.83 21.59 -59.60
CA TYR A 37 9.85 22.08 -58.64
C TYR A 37 9.23 20.94 -57.83
N LYS A 38 8.92 19.82 -58.49
CA LYS A 38 8.39 18.62 -57.83
C LYS A 38 9.42 18.00 -56.89
N ALA A 39 10.67 17.85 -57.33
CA ALA A 39 11.75 17.32 -56.50
C ALA A 39 12.03 18.20 -55.25
N LEU A 40 12.03 19.53 -55.40
CA LEU A 40 12.26 20.47 -54.31
C LEU A 40 11.06 20.53 -53.35
N ARG A 41 9.84 20.44 -53.88
CA ARG A 41 8.61 20.27 -53.09
C ARG A 41 8.68 18.98 -52.26
N ASP A 42 9.03 17.85 -52.88
CA ASP A 42 9.10 16.55 -52.21
C ASP A 42 10.19 16.54 -51.15
N GLN A 43 11.37 17.15 -51.41
CA GLN A 43 12.41 17.35 -50.41
C GLN A 43 11.95 18.23 -49.24
N TYR A 44 11.24 19.33 -49.51
CA TYR A 44 10.69 20.20 -48.46
C TYR A 44 9.63 19.49 -47.61
N TYR A 45 8.71 18.75 -48.22
CA TYR A 45 7.71 17.98 -47.49
C TYR A 45 8.36 16.85 -46.69
N ASN A 46 9.33 16.13 -47.24
CA ASN A 46 10.03 15.06 -46.54
C ASN A 46 10.84 15.57 -45.33
N THR A 47 11.56 16.69 -45.47
CA THR A 47 12.31 17.30 -44.35
C THR A 47 11.37 17.85 -43.27
N LYS A 48 10.28 18.52 -43.65
CA LYS A 48 9.26 19.03 -42.73
C LYS A 48 8.50 17.91 -42.02
N ASN A 49 8.11 16.85 -42.71
CA ASN A 49 7.46 15.67 -42.10
C ASN A 49 8.41 14.91 -41.19
N LYS A 50 9.70 14.79 -41.54
CA LYS A 50 10.70 14.15 -40.67
C LYS A 50 10.87 14.92 -39.35
N GLN A 51 10.99 16.25 -39.40
CA GLN A 51 11.08 17.09 -38.21
C GLN A 51 9.80 17.01 -37.37
N ARG A 52 8.62 17.11 -38.00
CA ARG A 52 7.32 16.97 -37.31
C ARG A 52 7.14 15.60 -36.68
N GLY A 53 7.48 14.54 -37.42
CA GLY A 53 7.44 13.16 -36.93
C GLY A 53 8.28 12.98 -35.69
N GLN A 54 9.54 13.45 -35.70
CA GLN A 54 10.43 13.38 -34.55
C GLN A 54 9.93 14.16 -33.33
N THR A 55 9.38 15.37 -33.53
CA THR A 55 8.76 16.10 -32.41
C THR A 55 7.56 15.37 -31.84
N VAL A 56 6.65 14.88 -32.69
CA VAL A 56 5.44 14.17 -32.24
C VAL A 56 5.80 12.88 -31.51
N THR A 57 6.79 12.12 -31.99
CA THR A 57 7.27 10.90 -31.31
C THR A 57 7.89 11.21 -29.95
N ASN A 58 8.66 12.29 -29.84
CA ASN A 58 9.28 12.66 -28.56
C ASN A 58 8.23 13.11 -27.54
N TYR A 59 7.23 13.89 -27.96
CA TYR A 59 6.13 14.30 -27.07
C TYR A 59 5.24 13.13 -26.67
N SER A 60 4.90 12.24 -27.60
CA SER A 60 4.08 11.05 -27.27
C SER A 60 4.82 10.09 -26.34
N LEU A 61 6.12 9.88 -26.56
CA LEU A 61 6.96 9.06 -25.69
C LEU A 61 7.08 9.66 -24.28
N SER A 62 7.30 10.98 -24.18
CA SER A 62 7.36 11.66 -22.88
C SER A 62 6.03 11.58 -22.12
N LEU A 63 4.91 11.73 -22.82
CA LEU A 63 3.58 11.61 -22.24
C LEU A 63 3.35 10.18 -21.70
N PHE A 64 3.68 9.17 -22.51
CA PHE A 64 3.56 7.77 -22.13
C PHE A 64 4.37 7.43 -20.88
N LEU A 65 5.64 7.85 -20.83
CA LEU A 65 6.49 7.65 -19.65
C LEU A 65 5.95 8.39 -18.42
N GLY A 66 5.36 9.58 -18.60
CA GLY A 66 4.69 10.32 -17.53
C GLY A 66 3.52 9.56 -16.92
N PHE A 67 2.63 9.00 -17.75
CA PHE A 67 1.50 8.21 -17.25
C PHE A 67 1.95 6.89 -16.61
N LEU A 68 2.97 6.24 -17.17
CA LEU A 68 3.49 4.99 -16.63
C LEU A 68 4.11 5.18 -15.24
N THR A 69 4.91 6.24 -15.07
CA THR A 69 5.50 6.61 -13.78
C THR A 69 4.42 7.00 -12.75
N LEU A 70 3.41 7.78 -13.14
CA LEU A 70 2.31 8.16 -12.26
C LEU A 70 1.49 6.94 -11.80
N SER A 71 1.18 6.01 -12.70
CA SER A 71 0.43 4.80 -12.39
C SER A 71 1.19 3.92 -11.38
N PHE A 72 2.49 3.72 -11.60
CA PHE A 72 3.33 2.94 -10.69
C PHE A 72 3.54 3.63 -9.33
N ALA A 73 3.66 4.96 -9.31
CA ALA A 73 3.83 5.74 -8.08
C ALA A 73 2.54 5.88 -7.25
N SER A 74 1.36 5.73 -7.85
CA SER A 74 0.07 5.90 -7.18
C SER A 74 -0.12 4.94 -6.01
N VAL A 75 0.19 3.65 -6.20
CA VAL A 75 0.01 2.61 -5.17
C VAL A 75 0.88 2.87 -3.91
N PRO A 76 2.21 3.06 -4.00
CA PRO A 76 3.00 3.36 -2.81
C PRO A 76 2.63 4.70 -2.17
N LEU A 77 2.27 5.71 -2.96
CA LEU A 77 1.80 6.99 -2.42
C LEU A 77 0.50 6.81 -1.61
N TYR A 78 -0.47 6.05 -2.12
CA TYR A 78 -1.70 5.72 -1.41
C TYR A 78 -1.41 5.00 -0.10
N ARG A 79 -0.51 4.00 -0.11
CA ARG A 79 -0.12 3.28 1.11
C ARG A 79 0.47 4.21 2.16
N VAL A 80 1.37 5.11 1.77
CA VAL A 80 1.98 6.07 2.71
C VAL A 80 0.93 7.02 3.29
N VAL A 81 -0.01 7.49 2.46
CA VAL A 81 -1.10 8.36 2.93
C VAL A 81 -2.00 7.60 3.91
N CYS A 82 -2.48 6.40 3.55
CA CYS A 82 -3.36 5.60 4.42
C CYS A 82 -2.69 5.20 5.74
N GLN A 83 -1.41 4.81 5.71
CA GLN A 83 -0.65 4.49 6.92
C GLN A 83 -0.43 5.71 7.80
N LYS A 84 -0.35 6.92 7.23
CA LYS A 84 -0.17 8.18 7.97
C LYS A 84 -1.48 8.79 8.48
N THR A 85 -2.59 8.59 7.79
CA THR A 85 -3.87 9.20 8.17
C THR A 85 -4.81 8.25 8.90
N GLY A 86 -4.60 6.93 8.78
CA GLY A 86 -5.50 5.93 9.38
C GLY A 86 -6.89 5.88 8.74
N TRP A 87 -7.04 6.38 7.51
CA TRP A 87 -8.33 6.47 6.84
C TRP A 87 -8.86 5.09 6.45
N GLY A 88 -10.09 4.75 6.86
CA GLY A 88 -10.71 3.44 6.61
C GLY A 88 -10.43 2.36 7.67
N GLY A 89 -10.03 2.75 8.89
CA GLY A 89 -9.86 1.84 10.02
C GLY A 89 -8.57 1.00 10.00
N THR A 90 -7.66 1.25 9.06
CA THR A 90 -6.32 0.64 9.06
C THR A 90 -5.40 1.37 10.05
N PRO A 91 -4.87 0.69 11.07
CA PRO A 91 -4.03 1.33 12.08
C PRO A 91 -2.65 1.72 11.55
N MET A 92 -2.09 2.79 12.11
CA MET A 92 -0.78 3.32 11.72
C MET A 92 0.33 2.34 12.13
N THR A 93 1.09 1.81 11.17
CA THR A 93 2.16 0.81 11.43
C THR A 93 3.54 1.46 11.62
N ASP A 94 3.62 2.61 12.31
CA ASP A 94 4.90 3.27 12.56
C ASP A 94 5.58 2.67 13.80
N SER A 95 6.62 1.87 13.58
CA SER A 95 7.39 1.20 14.65
C SER A 95 8.13 2.18 15.58
N SER A 96 8.28 3.45 15.18
CA SER A 96 8.86 4.50 16.04
C SER A 96 7.92 4.99 17.14
N LYS A 97 6.62 4.68 17.08
CA LYS A 97 5.65 5.04 18.13
C LYS A 97 5.75 4.16 19.38
N ILE A 98 6.42 3.01 19.35
CA ILE A 98 6.63 2.18 20.55
C ILE A 98 7.88 2.70 21.27
N THR A 99 7.74 3.83 21.97
CA THR A 99 8.78 4.38 22.85
C THR A 99 8.45 4.00 24.30
N PRO A 100 9.43 3.67 25.16
CA PRO A 100 9.21 3.33 26.57
C PRO A 100 8.32 4.34 27.32
N ASP A 101 8.43 5.62 26.96
CA ASP A 101 7.66 6.72 27.56
C ASP A 101 6.13 6.60 27.34
N LYS A 102 5.70 5.89 26.29
CA LYS A 102 4.28 5.68 25.97
C LYS A 102 3.66 4.44 26.62
N LEU A 103 4.48 3.61 27.26
CA LEU A 103 4.05 2.41 28.01
C LEU A 103 3.83 2.72 29.50
N VAL A 104 3.88 4.00 29.89
CA VAL A 104 3.56 4.45 31.24
C VAL A 104 2.07 4.80 31.28
N PRO A 105 1.28 4.16 32.16
CA PRO A 105 -0.13 4.48 32.30
C PRO A 105 -0.28 5.95 32.74
N VAL A 106 -1.08 6.70 32.01
CA VAL A 106 -1.45 8.06 32.41
C VAL A 106 -2.57 7.95 33.42
N ASP A 107 -2.37 8.53 34.59
CA ASP A 107 -3.33 8.54 35.69
C ASP A 107 -4.57 9.34 35.30
N THR A 108 -5.50 8.66 34.62
CA THR A 108 -6.76 9.20 34.12
C THR A 108 -7.88 8.36 34.73
N ASP A 109 -8.88 8.99 35.34
CA ASP A 109 -10.07 8.31 35.88
C ASP A 109 -10.98 7.66 34.79
N ARG A 110 -10.57 7.75 33.52
CA ARG A 110 -11.34 7.29 32.36
C ARG A 110 -10.82 5.94 31.88
N LYS A 111 -11.56 4.89 32.24
CA LYS A 111 -11.31 3.54 31.74
C LYS A 111 -11.95 3.37 30.37
N ILE A 112 -11.19 2.84 29.42
CA ILE A 112 -11.67 2.50 28.07
C ILE A 112 -12.08 1.04 28.08
N ARG A 113 -13.29 0.75 27.59
CA ARG A 113 -13.78 -0.60 27.38
C ARG A 113 -13.36 -1.08 26.00
N VAL A 114 -12.57 -2.15 25.97
CA VAL A 114 -12.19 -2.85 24.73
C VAL A 114 -12.98 -4.14 24.64
N SER A 115 -13.90 -4.21 23.68
CA SER A 115 -14.70 -5.39 23.36
C SER A 115 -14.06 -6.19 22.24
N PHE A 116 -14.03 -7.50 22.38
CA PHE A 116 -13.44 -8.41 21.40
C PHE A 116 -14.52 -9.19 20.66
N THR A 117 -14.43 -9.19 19.34
CA THR A 117 -15.21 -10.12 18.52
C THR A 117 -14.31 -10.93 17.59
N ALA A 118 -14.85 -12.05 17.15
CA ALA A 118 -14.18 -13.04 16.33
C ALA A 118 -15.15 -13.60 15.31
N GLU A 119 -14.73 -13.66 14.06
CA GLU A 119 -15.47 -14.27 12.97
C GLU A 119 -14.54 -15.17 12.13
N THR A 120 -15.12 -16.18 11.49
CA THR A 120 -14.41 -17.05 10.54
C THR A 120 -15.16 -17.07 9.22
N SER A 121 -14.41 -17.09 8.12
CA SER A 121 -14.99 -17.28 6.79
C SER A 121 -15.59 -18.69 6.66
N ARG A 122 -16.69 -18.84 5.90
CA ARG A 122 -17.34 -20.14 5.69
C ARG A 122 -16.45 -21.19 5.02
N LEU A 123 -15.40 -20.76 4.31
CA LEU A 123 -14.43 -21.62 3.64
C LEU A 123 -13.34 -22.14 4.59
N LEU A 124 -13.32 -21.66 5.83
CA LEU A 124 -12.40 -22.05 6.88
C LEU A 124 -13.20 -22.72 8.02
N PRO A 125 -13.23 -24.07 8.10
CA PRO A 125 -13.97 -24.82 9.12
C PRO A 125 -13.26 -24.74 10.48
N TRP A 126 -13.06 -23.53 10.97
CA TRP A 126 -12.45 -23.22 12.25
C TRP A 126 -13.49 -22.61 13.18
N LYS A 127 -13.38 -22.96 14.46
CA LYS A 127 -14.06 -22.27 15.54
C LYS A 127 -13.07 -21.29 16.17
N PHE A 128 -13.30 -20.01 15.97
CA PHE A 128 -12.47 -18.94 16.52
C PHE A 128 -13.31 -18.09 17.47
N VAL A 129 -12.92 -18.01 18.74
CA VAL A 129 -13.67 -17.30 19.78
C VAL A 129 -12.74 -16.55 20.72
N PRO A 130 -13.11 -15.35 21.18
CA PRO A 130 -12.36 -14.68 22.24
C PRO A 130 -12.61 -15.41 23.57
N GLN A 131 -11.57 -15.57 24.40
CA GLN A 131 -11.72 -16.10 25.76
C GLN A 131 -12.35 -15.07 26.70
N GLN A 132 -12.02 -13.79 26.48
CA GLN A 132 -12.56 -12.65 27.22
C GLN A 132 -13.37 -11.79 26.26
N ARG A 133 -14.60 -11.40 26.63
CA ARG A 133 -15.44 -10.55 25.77
C ARG A 133 -15.06 -9.07 25.83
N GLU A 134 -14.59 -8.62 26.99
CA GLU A 134 -14.22 -7.24 27.23
C GLU A 134 -13.11 -7.13 28.26
N VAL A 135 -12.36 -6.03 28.19
CA VAL A 135 -11.39 -5.59 29.19
C VAL A 135 -11.50 -4.09 29.38
N TYR A 136 -11.20 -3.63 30.58
CA TYR A 136 -11.14 -2.21 30.92
C TYR A 136 -9.70 -1.85 31.20
N LEU A 137 -9.18 -0.84 30.52
CA LEU A 137 -7.80 -0.38 30.68
C LEU A 137 -7.72 1.15 30.61
N VAL A 138 -6.68 1.72 31.19
CA VAL A 138 -6.37 3.16 31.06
C VAL A 138 -5.37 3.41 29.92
N PRO A 139 -5.37 4.59 29.29
CA PRO A 139 -4.37 4.94 28.28
C PRO A 139 -2.93 4.77 28.81
N GLY A 140 -2.07 4.12 28.03
CA GLY A 140 -0.70 3.73 28.40
C GLY A 140 -0.60 2.40 29.15
N GLU A 141 -1.71 1.82 29.62
CA GLU A 141 -1.71 0.48 30.22
C GLU A 141 -1.63 -0.60 29.13
N THR A 142 -0.76 -1.58 29.34
CA THR A 142 -0.65 -2.74 28.45
C THR A 142 -1.61 -3.84 28.89
N ALA A 143 -2.29 -4.45 27.93
CA ALA A 143 -3.25 -5.52 28.17
C ALA A 143 -2.92 -6.75 27.32
N LEU A 144 -3.22 -7.92 27.88
CA LEU A 144 -3.12 -9.21 27.22
C LEU A 144 -4.51 -9.82 27.12
N ALA A 145 -4.92 -10.15 25.90
CA ALA A 145 -6.15 -10.88 25.62
C ALA A 145 -5.85 -12.21 24.93
N PHE A 146 -6.70 -13.20 25.14
CA PHE A 146 -6.54 -14.51 24.51
C PHE A 146 -7.71 -14.82 23.59
N TYR A 147 -7.39 -15.33 22.41
CA TYR A 147 -8.35 -15.96 21.53
C TYR A 147 -8.05 -17.45 21.41
N LYS A 148 -9.10 -18.23 21.19
CA LYS A 148 -9.01 -19.67 20.99
C LYS A 148 -9.41 -20.02 19.58
N ALA A 149 -8.52 -20.70 18.87
CA ALA A 149 -8.79 -21.23 17.53
C ALA A 149 -8.78 -22.77 17.58
N LYS A 150 -9.78 -23.38 16.94
CA LYS A 150 -9.88 -24.82 16.79
C LYS A 150 -10.17 -25.20 15.34
N ASN A 151 -9.35 -26.07 14.77
CA ASN A 151 -9.66 -26.67 13.48
C ASN A 151 -10.67 -27.81 13.67
N THR A 152 -11.87 -27.65 13.09
CA THR A 152 -12.91 -28.69 13.15
C THR A 152 -12.89 -29.65 11.96
N SER A 153 -11.95 -29.47 11.03
CA SER A 153 -11.74 -30.37 9.89
C SER A 153 -10.87 -31.57 10.28
N ASP A 154 -10.95 -32.58 9.42
CA ASP A 154 -10.09 -33.76 9.29
C ASP A 154 -8.78 -33.50 8.53
N LYS A 155 -8.51 -32.26 8.13
CA LYS A 155 -7.32 -31.87 7.35
C LYS A 155 -6.62 -30.68 7.99
N ASP A 156 -5.33 -30.61 7.77
CA ASP A 156 -4.53 -29.44 8.12
C ASP A 156 -4.96 -28.27 7.24
N ILE A 157 -5.18 -27.11 7.86
CA ILE A 157 -5.59 -25.91 7.15
C ILE A 157 -4.72 -24.76 7.63
N THR A 158 -4.34 -23.91 6.69
CA THR A 158 -3.63 -22.66 6.96
C THR A 158 -4.62 -21.51 6.84
N GLY A 159 -4.65 -20.66 7.86
CA GLY A 159 -5.51 -19.49 7.96
C GLY A 159 -4.69 -18.21 8.13
N MET A 160 -5.25 -17.09 7.67
CA MET A 160 -4.71 -15.75 7.90
C MET A 160 -5.82 -14.86 8.46
N ALA A 161 -5.51 -14.03 9.45
CA ALA A 161 -6.50 -13.18 10.11
C ALA A 161 -6.33 -11.71 9.74
N THR A 162 -7.43 -11.03 9.47
CA THR A 162 -7.45 -9.57 9.37
C THR A 162 -8.15 -8.99 10.57
N TYR A 163 -7.86 -7.72 10.88
CA TYR A 163 -8.51 -7.02 11.97
C TYR A 163 -8.92 -5.60 11.61
N SER A 164 -9.92 -5.11 12.32
CA SER A 164 -10.34 -3.71 12.30
C SER A 164 -10.65 -3.23 13.72
N VAL A 165 -10.51 -1.92 13.92
CA VAL A 165 -10.77 -1.26 15.20
C VAL A 165 -11.87 -0.22 14.98
N THR A 166 -12.93 -0.29 15.77
CA THR A 166 -14.07 0.63 15.71
C THR A 166 -14.19 1.37 17.03
N PRO A 167 -14.42 2.69 17.05
CA PRO A 167 -14.58 3.59 15.90
C PRO A 167 -13.26 3.98 15.22
N ASP A 168 -13.30 4.27 13.91
CA ASP A 168 -12.10 4.52 13.07
C ASP A 168 -11.13 5.55 13.66
N HIS A 169 -11.65 6.55 14.36
CA HIS A 169 -10.86 7.64 14.94
C HIS A 169 -9.88 7.17 16.02
N ILE A 170 -10.10 6.01 16.66
CA ILE A 170 -9.18 5.46 17.67
C ILE A 170 -8.08 4.58 17.06
N ALA A 171 -8.24 4.14 15.81
CA ALA A 171 -7.26 3.27 15.15
C ALA A 171 -5.81 3.81 15.16
N PRO A 172 -5.54 5.13 15.09
CA PRO A 172 -4.18 5.68 15.21
C PRO A 172 -3.53 5.56 16.60
N TYR A 173 -4.35 5.42 17.64
CA TYR A 173 -3.93 5.32 19.04
C TYR A 173 -3.88 3.87 19.53
N PHE A 174 -4.56 2.95 18.84
CA PHE A 174 -4.55 1.54 19.18
C PHE A 174 -3.28 0.85 18.65
N ASN A 175 -2.35 0.54 19.54
CA ASN A 175 -1.08 -0.08 19.18
C ASN A 175 -1.09 -1.57 19.55
N LYS A 176 -1.01 -2.41 18.52
CA LYS A 176 -0.89 -3.86 18.67
C LYS A 176 0.58 -4.27 18.62
N ILE A 177 1.11 -4.73 19.74
CA ILE A 177 2.54 -5.05 19.88
C ILE A 177 2.85 -6.44 19.28
N GLN A 178 1.96 -7.43 19.43
CA GLN A 178 2.15 -8.79 18.88
C GLN A 178 0.88 -9.30 18.19
N CYS A 179 0.98 -9.71 16.91
CA CYS A 179 -0.13 -10.07 16.02
C CYS A 179 0.08 -11.42 15.33
N PHE A 180 -0.80 -12.39 15.60
CA PHE A 180 -0.98 -13.58 14.77
C PHE A 180 -1.57 -13.28 13.37
N CYS A 181 -1.89 -12.02 13.08
CA CYS A 181 -2.75 -11.62 11.97
C CYS A 181 -2.02 -11.57 10.63
N PHE A 182 -0.72 -11.28 10.68
CA PHE A 182 0.10 -11.17 9.48
C PHE A 182 0.93 -12.42 9.22
N GLU A 183 0.78 -13.43 10.06
CA GLU A 183 1.46 -14.71 9.92
C GLU A 183 0.44 -15.79 9.62
N GLU A 184 0.75 -16.60 8.61
CA GLU A 184 -0.02 -17.78 8.27
C GLU A 184 -0.01 -18.76 9.46
N GLN A 185 -1.18 -19.00 10.04
CA GLN A 185 -1.34 -19.95 11.12
C GLN A 185 -1.78 -21.28 10.53
N ARG A 186 -0.94 -22.30 10.63
CA ARG A 186 -1.31 -23.67 10.29
C ARG A 186 -1.83 -24.37 11.53
N LEU A 187 -3.06 -24.90 11.45
CA LEU A 187 -3.63 -25.77 12.49
C LEU A 187 -3.87 -27.16 11.90
N ASN A 188 -3.35 -28.17 12.58
CA ASN A 188 -3.56 -29.56 12.22
C ASN A 188 -5.02 -29.96 12.41
N ALA A 189 -5.42 -31.08 11.82
CA ALA A 189 -6.77 -31.63 12.01
C ALA A 189 -7.12 -31.80 13.50
N GLY A 190 -8.23 -31.19 13.94
CA GLY A 190 -8.68 -31.25 15.33
C GLY A 190 -7.89 -30.42 16.35
N GLU A 191 -6.80 -29.75 15.94
CA GLU A 191 -5.93 -28.99 16.83
C GLU A 191 -6.64 -27.75 17.41
N GLU A 192 -6.34 -27.45 18.67
CA GLU A 192 -6.85 -26.28 19.39
C GLU A 192 -5.66 -25.53 20.01
N VAL A 193 -5.56 -24.23 19.72
CA VAL A 193 -4.46 -23.36 20.16
C VAL A 193 -5.01 -22.07 20.75
N ASP A 194 -4.38 -21.61 21.83
CA ASP A 194 -4.62 -20.29 22.41
C ASP A 194 -3.65 -19.27 21.79
N MET A 195 -4.20 -18.23 21.17
CA MET A 195 -3.47 -17.17 20.48
C MET A 195 -3.48 -15.90 21.34
N PRO A 196 -2.33 -15.51 21.93
CA PRO A 196 -2.23 -14.28 22.70
C PRO A 196 -2.25 -13.03 21.81
N LEU A 197 -2.85 -11.98 22.33
CA LEU A 197 -2.92 -10.64 21.75
C LEU A 197 -2.39 -9.64 22.79
N PHE A 198 -1.24 -9.03 22.52
CA PHE A 198 -0.67 -7.98 23.36
C PHE A 198 -0.85 -6.61 22.71
N PHE A 199 -1.45 -5.66 23.43
CA PHE A 199 -1.82 -4.34 22.91
C PHE A 199 -1.87 -3.29 24.03
N PHE A 200 -1.87 -2.02 23.63
CA PHE A 200 -2.11 -0.88 24.50
C PHE A 200 -2.75 0.27 23.71
N ILE A 201 -3.33 1.23 24.43
CA ILE A 201 -3.85 2.48 23.84
C ILE A 201 -2.84 3.59 24.15
N ASP A 202 -2.40 4.33 23.13
CA ASP A 202 -1.43 5.42 23.28
C ASP A 202 -1.97 6.51 24.23
N PRO A 203 -1.19 6.97 25.22
CA PRO A 203 -1.60 8.04 26.13
C PRO A 203 -1.96 9.37 25.45
N GLU A 204 -1.50 9.60 24.22
CA GLU A 204 -1.92 10.76 23.40
C GLU A 204 -3.44 10.81 23.17
N TYR A 205 -4.13 9.66 23.27
CA TYR A 205 -5.59 9.56 23.25
C TYR A 205 -6.25 10.55 24.23
N SER A 206 -5.70 10.71 25.43
CA SER A 206 -6.27 11.60 26.46
C SER A 206 -6.15 13.09 26.12
N GLN A 207 -5.24 13.44 25.22
CA GLN A 207 -4.97 14.83 24.84
C GLN A 207 -5.77 15.27 23.60
N ASP A 208 -6.27 14.32 22.80
CA ASP A 208 -7.01 14.60 21.58
C ASP A 208 -8.48 14.98 21.89
N PRO A 209 -8.95 16.18 21.51
CA PRO A 209 -10.35 16.58 21.67
C PRO A 209 -11.35 15.68 20.95
N SER A 210 -10.97 15.06 19.82
CA SER A 210 -11.84 14.15 19.06
C SER A 210 -12.12 12.84 19.79
N MET A 211 -11.22 12.45 20.71
CA MET A 211 -11.31 11.22 21.49
C MET A 211 -12.14 11.38 22.77
N ARG A 212 -12.59 12.59 23.10
CA ARG A 212 -13.32 12.88 24.35
C ARG A 212 -14.54 12.01 24.61
N ASN A 213 -15.19 11.45 23.57
CA ASN A 213 -16.40 10.65 23.72
C ASN A 213 -16.21 9.16 23.34
N VAL A 214 -14.97 8.70 23.13
CA VAL A 214 -14.69 7.36 22.61
C VAL A 214 -14.30 6.41 23.75
N GLU A 215 -15.26 5.96 24.55
CA GLU A 215 -14.98 5.06 25.69
C GLU A 215 -15.10 3.58 25.33
N ASP A 216 -15.74 3.31 24.19
CA ASP A 216 -16.01 1.96 23.68
C ASP A 216 -15.22 1.71 22.42
N VAL A 217 -14.38 0.69 22.47
CA VAL A 217 -13.53 0.26 21.38
C VAL A 217 -13.85 -1.19 21.08
N VAL A 218 -14.12 -1.48 19.82
CA VAL A 218 -14.36 -2.85 19.39
C VAL A 218 -13.24 -3.30 18.48
N LEU A 219 -12.57 -4.37 18.89
CA LEU A 219 -11.54 -5.03 18.11
C LEU A 219 -12.16 -6.26 17.45
N HIS A 220 -12.32 -6.16 16.14
CA HIS A 220 -12.91 -7.19 15.31
C HIS A 220 -11.81 -7.99 14.61
N TYR A 221 -11.86 -9.32 14.76
CA TYR A 221 -11.00 -10.23 14.01
C TYR A 221 -11.81 -11.12 13.07
N THR A 222 -11.29 -11.31 11.86
CA THR A 222 -11.87 -12.24 10.88
C THR A 222 -10.79 -13.13 10.30
N PHE A 223 -10.98 -14.46 10.37
CA PHE A 223 -10.07 -15.43 9.77
C PHE A 223 -10.53 -15.89 8.38
N PHE A 224 -9.57 -15.95 7.46
CA PHE A 224 -9.73 -16.42 6.09
C PHE A 224 -8.81 -17.60 5.82
N LYS A 225 -9.23 -18.49 4.91
CA LYS A 225 -8.39 -19.59 4.44
C LYS A 225 -7.26 -19.05 3.56
N ALA A 226 -6.01 -19.34 3.91
CA ALA A 226 -4.86 -19.09 3.04
C ALA A 226 -4.82 -20.19 1.97
N THR A 227 -4.78 -19.81 0.69
CA THR A 227 -4.87 -20.74 -0.44
C THR A 227 -3.50 -21.18 -0.97
N HIS A 228 -2.39 -20.86 -0.29
CA HIS A 228 -1.05 -21.07 -0.84
C HIS A 228 -0.51 -22.50 -0.70
N ASP A 229 -1.01 -23.32 0.21
CA ASP A 229 -0.40 -24.64 0.48
C ASP A 229 -0.90 -25.76 -0.44
N ALA A 230 -2.20 -25.76 -0.77
CA ALA A 230 -2.79 -26.88 -1.51
C ALA A 230 -2.21 -27.06 -2.93
N SER A 231 -1.84 -25.96 -3.59
CA SER A 231 -1.23 -26.01 -4.92
C SER A 231 0.26 -26.31 -4.87
N HIS A 232 1.01 -25.75 -3.91
CA HIS A 232 2.45 -25.94 -3.82
C HIS A 232 2.83 -27.37 -3.43
N GLU A 233 2.10 -27.97 -2.48
CA GLU A 233 2.34 -29.36 -2.07
C GLU A 233 1.98 -30.36 -3.18
N GLN A 234 0.93 -30.08 -3.97
CA GLN A 234 0.58 -30.86 -5.16
C GLN A 234 1.65 -30.73 -6.27
N ILE A 235 2.13 -29.51 -6.54
CA ILE A 235 3.18 -29.26 -7.53
C ILE A 235 4.50 -29.94 -7.12
N LEU A 236 4.86 -29.90 -5.83
CA LEU A 236 6.06 -30.56 -5.32
C LEU A 236 5.94 -32.07 -5.38
N ALA A 237 4.80 -32.64 -5.00
CA ALA A 237 4.53 -34.07 -5.08
C ALA A 237 4.55 -34.57 -6.54
N GLU A 238 4.00 -33.82 -7.50
CA GLU A 238 4.08 -34.14 -8.92
C GLU A 238 5.51 -34.01 -9.47
N ALA A 239 6.26 -32.99 -9.03
CA ALA A 239 7.66 -32.80 -9.42
C ALA A 239 8.59 -33.89 -8.84
N GLN A 240 8.29 -34.45 -7.66
CA GLN A 240 9.00 -35.61 -7.12
C GLN A 240 8.69 -36.88 -7.91
N ARG A 241 7.41 -37.15 -8.20
CA ARG A 241 7.03 -38.32 -9.02
C ARG A 241 7.68 -38.33 -10.40
N LYS A 242 7.79 -37.17 -11.05
CA LYS A 242 8.49 -37.05 -12.35
C LYS A 242 9.98 -37.35 -12.23
N ARG A 243 10.65 -36.84 -11.19
CA ARG A 243 12.07 -37.13 -10.93
C ARG A 243 12.33 -38.61 -10.65
N ASP A 244 11.44 -39.26 -9.89
CA ASP A 244 11.56 -40.69 -9.57
C ASP A 244 11.32 -41.56 -10.81
N GLN A 245 10.44 -41.13 -11.72
CA GLN A 245 10.21 -41.80 -13.01
C GLN A 245 11.44 -41.66 -13.94
N GLU A 246 12.01 -40.47 -14.06
CA GLU A 246 13.22 -40.22 -14.87
C GLU A 246 14.43 -41.00 -14.34
N GLN A 247 14.59 -41.12 -13.02
CA GLN A 247 15.67 -41.91 -12.42
C GLN A 247 15.51 -43.42 -12.63
N ASN A 248 14.28 -43.94 -12.60
CA ASN A 248 14.02 -45.36 -12.88
C ASN A 248 14.20 -45.74 -14.35
N GLU A 249 13.94 -44.81 -15.28
CA GLU A 249 14.21 -45.03 -16.71
C GLU A 249 15.72 -45.01 -17.00
N SER A 250 16.50 -44.13 -16.36
CA SER A 250 17.95 -44.05 -16.53
C SER A 250 18.74 -45.24 -15.96
N HIS A 251 18.14 -46.08 -15.10
CA HIS A 251 18.81 -47.24 -14.49
C HIS A 251 18.53 -48.56 -15.23
N LYS A 252 17.74 -48.51 -16.31
CA LYS A 252 17.32 -49.68 -17.09
C LYS A 252 18.11 -49.85 -18.40
N ASP A 253 18.91 -48.86 -18.77
CA ASP A 253 19.89 -48.88 -19.87
C ASP A 253 21.31 -49.13 -19.33
#